data_AF-Q8F543-F1
#
_entry.id   AF-Q8F543-F1
#
_cell.length_a   1.000
_cell.length_b   1.000
_cell.length_c   1.000
_cell.angle_alpha   90.00
_cell.angle_beta   90.00
_cell.angle_gamma   90.00
#
_symmetry.space_group_name_H-M   'P 1'
#
loop_
_entity.id
_entity.type
_entity.pdbx_description
1 polymer ?
#
loop_
_entity_poly.entity_id
_entity_poly.type
_entity_poly.pdbx_seq_one_letter_code
_entity_poly.pdbx_strand_id
1 'polypeptide(L)'
;MSKAGLDPLNKSDVKNFLDKGNKSGVTHGGNSGTNNKTNASPFEAKNTSTISGYRYVTKGEVQAIKDTGMLRGGNPGKTYFTKDLYKSGSNAQERLSLDKKPTHRVEFEILNNPKLKLNGTKVDPLNGQPGKGSEFMTTDPVKVKLINVQPLK
;
A
#
# COMPACT_ATOMS: atom_id res chain seq x y z
N MET A 1 55.18 6.10 25.22
CA MET A 1 54.19 6.50 24.19
C MET A 1 54.15 5.42 23.13
N SER A 2 52.96 4.92 22.85
CA SER A 2 52.66 3.80 21.96
C SER A 2 52.65 4.21 20.49
N LYS A 3 53.18 3.36 19.60
CA LYS A 3 52.58 2.96 18.31
C LYS A 3 53.52 1.96 17.61
N ALA A 4 53.27 0.67 17.80
CA ALA A 4 53.73 -0.36 16.86
C ALA A 4 52.68 -0.45 15.74
N GLY A 5 53.14 -0.35 14.49
CA GLY A 5 52.30 -0.45 13.30
C GLY A 5 51.74 -1.87 13.13
N LEU A 6 50.49 -1.96 12.69
CA LEU A 6 49.96 -3.17 12.07
C LEU A 6 50.12 -3.02 10.56
N ASP A 7 50.93 -3.90 9.97
CA ASP A 7 50.98 -4.12 8.53
C ASP A 7 49.66 -4.73 8.01
N PRO A 8 49.30 -4.48 6.74
CA PRO A 8 48.09 -5.00 6.13
C PRO A 8 48.13 -6.53 5.94
N LEU A 9 46.95 -7.17 6.09
CA LEU A 9 46.74 -8.61 5.93
C LEU A 9 47.38 -9.15 4.64
N ASN A 10 48.20 -10.18 4.80
CA ASN A 10 48.85 -10.92 3.73
C ASN A 10 47.80 -11.61 2.82
N LYS A 11 47.87 -11.36 1.51
CA LYS A 11 46.89 -11.86 0.51
C LYS A 11 47.03 -13.36 0.20
N SER A 12 47.93 -14.08 0.86
CA SER A 12 48.11 -15.53 0.68
C SER A 12 47.07 -16.41 1.38
N ASP A 13 46.25 -15.87 2.29
CA ASP A 13 45.27 -16.67 3.06
C ASP A 13 43.89 -16.80 2.37
N VAL A 14 43.73 -16.27 1.15
CA VAL A 14 42.44 -16.26 0.40
C VAL A 14 42.30 -17.44 -0.56
N LYS A 15 42.91 -18.59 -0.27
CA LYS A 15 42.78 -19.78 -1.12
C LYS A 15 42.65 -21.05 -0.29
N ASN A 16 41.44 -21.32 0.24
CA ASN A 16 41.04 -22.71 0.49
C ASN A 16 39.56 -23.01 0.74
N PHE A 17 38.63 -22.16 0.29
CA PHE A 17 37.18 -22.47 0.41
C PHE A 17 36.50 -22.53 -0.94
N LEU A 18 37.01 -23.39 -1.82
CA LEU A 18 36.23 -23.92 -2.94
C LEU A 18 36.47 -25.43 -3.01
N ASP A 19 35.35 -26.15 -3.06
CA ASP A 19 35.19 -27.58 -3.34
C ASP A 19 35.26 -28.58 -2.16
N LYS A 20 34.09 -29.13 -1.83
CA LYS A 20 33.86 -30.59 -1.73
C LYS A 20 32.38 -30.94 -1.48
N GLY A 21 31.77 -31.56 -2.48
CA GLY A 21 31.03 -32.83 -2.29
C GLY A 21 29.50 -32.79 -2.11
N ASN A 22 28.76 -33.13 -3.18
CA ASN A 22 27.44 -33.76 -3.09
C ASN A 22 27.56 -35.21 -2.58
N LYS A 23 26.67 -35.66 -1.67
CA LYS A 23 25.84 -36.90 -1.78
C LYS A 23 25.10 -37.28 -0.48
N SER A 24 23.79 -37.47 -0.64
CA SER A 24 22.86 -38.47 -0.08
C SER A 24 23.24 -39.29 1.16
N GLY A 25 22.35 -39.33 2.15
CA GLY A 25 22.34 -40.31 3.24
C GLY A 25 21.22 -40.06 4.26
N VAL A 26 20.21 -40.95 4.27
CA VAL A 26 19.04 -40.96 5.17
C VAL A 26 19.41 -41.68 6.49
N THR A 27 18.89 -41.23 7.64
CA THR A 27 18.10 -42.03 8.64
C THR A 27 18.14 -41.48 10.08
N HIS A 28 16.93 -41.26 10.61
CA HIS A 28 16.38 -41.38 11.98
C HIS A 28 17.04 -40.78 13.25
N GLY A 29 16.31 -39.82 13.86
CA GLY A 29 15.89 -39.89 15.27
C GLY A 29 16.76 -39.20 16.33
N GLY A 30 16.29 -38.07 16.88
CA GLY A 30 16.81 -37.52 18.14
C GLY A 30 16.57 -36.01 18.33
N ASN A 31 15.58 -35.67 19.16
CA ASN A 31 15.31 -34.30 19.62
C ASN A 31 16.20 -33.96 20.82
N SER A 32 16.98 -32.87 20.76
CA SER A 32 17.17 -31.90 21.86
C SER A 32 18.20 -30.81 21.49
N GLY A 33 17.88 -29.54 21.79
CA GLY A 33 18.89 -28.49 22.03
C GLY A 33 19.07 -27.43 20.95
N THR A 34 18.11 -26.50 20.88
CA THR A 34 18.17 -25.08 20.48
C THR A 34 19.50 -24.51 19.99
N ASN A 35 19.46 -23.72 18.89
CA ASN A 35 20.03 -22.36 18.82
C ASN A 35 19.62 -21.62 17.52
N ASN A 36 18.83 -20.57 17.72
CA ASN A 36 18.36 -19.50 16.83
C ASN A 36 19.12 -19.25 15.51
N LYS A 37 18.45 -19.53 14.38
CA LYS A 37 18.34 -18.59 13.26
C LYS A 37 16.90 -18.66 12.76
N THR A 38 16.15 -17.60 13.05
CA THR A 38 14.80 -17.40 12.52
C THR A 38 14.87 -17.32 10.99
N ASN A 39 14.65 -18.48 10.38
CA ASN A 39 14.18 -18.56 9.01
C ASN A 39 12.83 -17.83 8.97
N ALA A 40 12.84 -16.56 8.55
CA ALA A 40 11.61 -15.88 8.20
C ALA A 40 10.98 -16.69 7.05
N SER A 41 9.94 -17.43 7.40
CA SER A 41 9.09 -18.19 6.51
C SER A 41 8.61 -17.30 5.36
N PRO A 42 8.41 -17.81 4.12
CA PRO A 42 7.87 -17.03 3.00
C PRO A 42 6.43 -16.55 3.21
N PHE A 43 5.86 -16.77 4.40
CA PHE A 43 4.47 -16.53 4.77
C PHE A 43 4.29 -15.49 5.89
N GLU A 44 5.21 -14.54 6.09
CA GLU A 44 4.83 -13.28 6.75
C GLU A 44 4.16 -12.33 5.75
N ALA A 45 3.10 -12.80 5.10
CA ALA A 45 2.05 -11.91 4.67
C ALA A 45 1.39 -11.41 5.95
N LYS A 46 1.82 -10.23 6.44
CA LYS A 46 1.03 -9.49 7.42
C LYS A 46 -0.34 -9.32 6.79
N ASN A 47 -1.31 -10.10 7.27
CA ASN A 47 -2.73 -9.97 6.96
C ASN A 47 -3.27 -8.66 7.55
N THR A 48 -2.69 -7.52 7.17
CA THR A 48 -3.35 -6.24 7.26
C THR A 48 -4.31 -6.21 6.09
N SER A 49 -5.60 -6.39 6.35
CA SER A 49 -6.63 -6.21 5.33
C SER A 49 -6.54 -4.78 4.80
N THR A 50 -5.81 -4.58 3.69
CA THR A 50 -5.60 -3.27 3.09
C THR A 50 -6.89 -2.87 2.41
N ILE A 51 -7.57 -1.87 2.97
CA ILE A 51 -8.75 -1.30 2.34
C ILE A 51 -8.30 -0.69 1.01
N SER A 52 -8.81 -1.21 -0.10
CA SER A 52 -8.64 -0.62 -1.43
C SER A 52 -9.93 0.04 -1.90
N GLY A 53 -9.80 0.94 -2.86
CA GLY A 53 -10.95 1.61 -3.45
C GLY A 53 -10.58 2.60 -4.54
N TYR A 54 -11.59 3.37 -4.93
CA TYR A 54 -11.52 4.38 -5.96
C TYR A 54 -11.87 5.75 -5.39
N ARG A 55 -11.18 6.78 -5.90
CA ARG A 55 -11.58 8.18 -5.75
C ARG A 55 -11.68 8.82 -7.13
N TYR A 56 -12.72 9.62 -7.33
CA TYR A 56 -12.97 10.35 -8.57
C TYR A 56 -12.66 11.81 -8.33
N VAL A 57 -11.67 12.33 -9.05
CA VAL A 57 -10.99 13.59 -8.72
C VAL A 57 -10.68 14.41 -9.97
N THR A 58 -10.24 15.64 -9.74
CA THR A 58 -9.66 16.49 -10.78
C THR A 58 -8.19 16.13 -11.07
N LYS A 59 -7.65 16.58 -12.21
CA LYS A 59 -6.22 16.43 -12.54
C LYS A 59 -5.29 17.04 -11.47
N GLY A 60 -5.65 18.20 -10.93
CA GLY A 60 -4.88 18.86 -9.87
C GLY A 60 -4.83 18.04 -8.58
N GLU A 61 -5.95 17.42 -8.20
CA GLU A 61 -5.99 16.52 -7.04
C GLU A 61 -5.17 15.24 -7.26
N VAL A 62 -5.14 14.68 -8.48
CA VAL A 62 -4.24 13.55 -8.79
C VAL A 62 -2.80 13.93 -8.48
N GLN A 63 -2.36 15.11 -8.88
CA GLN A 63 -1.00 15.58 -8.62
C GLN A 63 -0.75 15.73 -7.11
N ALA A 64 -1.69 16.35 -6.38
CA ALA A 64 -1.58 16.48 -4.94
C ALA A 64 -1.48 15.12 -4.22
N ILE A 65 -2.20 14.10 -4.67
CA ILE A 65 -2.09 12.74 -4.11
C ILE A 65 -0.71 12.14 -4.40
N LYS A 66 -0.19 12.31 -5.62
CA LYS A 66 1.15 11.83 -6.00
C LYS A 66 2.25 12.49 -5.18
N ASP A 67 2.14 13.80 -4.96
CA ASP A 67 3.16 14.59 -4.26
C ASP A 67 3.19 14.28 -2.76
N THR A 68 2.02 14.05 -2.16
CA THR A 68 1.90 13.91 -0.69
C THR A 68 1.79 12.46 -0.22
N GLY A 69 1.40 11.52 -1.09
CA GLY A 69 1.01 10.17 -0.69
C GLY A 69 -0.28 10.10 0.13
N MET A 70 -1.06 11.19 0.17
CA MET A 70 -2.29 11.30 0.95
C MET A 70 -3.51 11.43 0.04
N LEU A 71 -4.59 10.69 0.32
CA LEU A 71 -5.75 10.59 -0.57
C LEU A 71 -6.49 11.91 -0.83
N ARG A 72 -6.38 12.87 0.11
CA ARG A 72 -6.92 14.24 -0.01
C ARG A 72 -5.82 15.30 -0.21
N GLY A 73 -4.64 14.90 -0.69
CA GLY A 73 -3.52 15.82 -0.91
C GLY A 73 -2.99 16.47 0.37
N GLY A 74 -3.14 15.80 1.52
CA GLY A 74 -2.75 16.33 2.84
C GLY A 74 -3.78 17.27 3.49
N ASN A 75 -4.85 17.66 2.80
CA ASN A 75 -5.84 18.58 3.35
C ASN A 75 -6.69 17.93 4.45
N PRO A 76 -6.83 18.55 5.64
CA PRO A 76 -7.59 17.99 6.75
C PRO A 76 -9.10 18.04 6.49
N GLY A 77 -9.85 17.08 7.05
CA GLY A 77 -11.31 17.04 6.97
C GLY A 77 -11.83 15.70 6.43
N LYS A 78 -13.05 15.71 5.90
CA LYS A 78 -13.71 14.49 5.42
C LYS A 78 -13.05 14.00 4.14
N THR A 79 -12.57 12.76 4.17
CA THR A 79 -12.05 12.04 3.01
C THR A 79 -13.06 10.98 2.61
N TYR A 80 -13.56 11.11 1.38
CA TYR A 80 -14.53 10.19 0.79
C TYR A 80 -13.88 9.33 -0.28
N PHE A 81 -14.31 8.08 -0.37
CA PHE A 81 -13.94 7.13 -1.42
C PHE A 81 -15.04 6.09 -1.62
N THR A 82 -14.92 5.28 -2.65
CA THR A 82 -15.91 4.25 -2.99
C THR A 82 -15.23 2.94 -3.40
N LYS A 83 -15.95 1.83 -3.30
CA LYS A 83 -15.55 0.55 -3.93
C LYS A 83 -16.21 0.37 -5.30
N ASP A 84 -17.13 1.26 -5.68
CA ASP A 84 -17.86 1.19 -6.94
C ASP A 84 -17.00 1.73 -8.10
N LEU A 85 -16.99 0.98 -9.21
CA LEU A 85 -16.25 1.31 -10.42
C LEU A 85 -17.15 2.04 -11.43
N TYR A 86 -16.89 3.32 -11.65
CA TYR A 86 -17.55 4.16 -12.65
C TYR A 86 -16.60 4.38 -13.84
N LYS A 87 -17.16 4.23 -15.05
CA LYS A 87 -16.40 4.26 -16.31
C LYS A 87 -16.30 5.66 -16.95
N SER A 88 -17.06 6.64 -16.44
CA SER A 88 -17.09 8.01 -16.95
C SER A 88 -17.19 9.03 -15.80
N GLY A 89 -16.83 10.28 -16.09
CA GLY A 89 -16.93 11.37 -15.13
C GLY A 89 -18.38 11.63 -14.75
N SER A 90 -19.30 11.62 -15.73
CA SER A 90 -20.72 11.87 -15.50
C SER A 90 -21.37 10.81 -14.61
N ASN A 91 -21.06 9.52 -14.81
CA ASN A 91 -21.59 8.45 -13.97
C ASN A 91 -21.07 8.58 -12.52
N ALA A 92 -19.78 8.87 -12.34
CA ALA A 92 -19.23 9.13 -11.01
C ALA A 92 -19.88 10.36 -10.34
N GLN A 93 -20.09 11.44 -11.09
CA GLN A 93 -20.77 12.64 -10.59
C GLN A 93 -22.20 12.32 -10.13
N GLU A 94 -22.96 11.61 -10.96
CA GLU A 94 -24.34 11.23 -10.69
C GLU A 94 -24.44 10.34 -9.46
N ARG A 95 -23.65 9.26 -9.41
CA ARG A 95 -23.77 8.21 -8.38
C ARG A 95 -23.18 8.61 -7.04
N LEU A 96 -22.20 9.50 -7.03
CA LEU A 96 -21.57 10.02 -5.81
C LEU A 96 -22.06 11.44 -5.46
N SER A 97 -23.10 11.92 -6.13
CA SER A 97 -23.69 13.25 -5.96
C SER A 97 -22.67 14.40 -5.91
N LEU A 98 -21.66 14.35 -6.78
CA LEU A 98 -20.56 15.32 -6.79
C LEU A 98 -21.01 16.65 -7.40
N ASP A 99 -20.55 17.76 -6.82
CA ASP A 99 -20.79 19.11 -7.34
C ASP A 99 -20.24 19.27 -8.77
N LYS A 100 -18.99 18.84 -8.97
CA LYS A 100 -18.28 18.97 -10.25
C LYS A 100 -18.01 17.60 -10.86
N LYS A 101 -18.06 17.55 -12.20
CA LYS A 101 -17.68 16.35 -12.95
C LYS A 101 -16.20 16.03 -12.72
N PRO A 102 -15.85 14.87 -12.15
CA PRO A 102 -14.46 14.45 -12.01
C PRO A 102 -13.86 14.15 -13.39
N THR A 103 -12.54 14.30 -13.50
CA THR A 103 -11.81 14.08 -14.77
C THR A 103 -10.94 12.84 -14.74
N HIS A 104 -10.64 12.33 -13.54
CA HIS A 104 -9.77 11.17 -13.34
C HIS A 104 -10.36 10.24 -12.29
N ARG A 105 -10.10 8.94 -12.47
CA ARG A 105 -10.28 7.92 -11.46
C ARG A 105 -8.92 7.51 -10.92
N VAL A 106 -8.82 7.45 -9.61
CA VAL A 106 -7.65 6.99 -8.86
C VAL A 106 -8.02 5.70 -8.15
N GLU A 107 -7.30 4.63 -8.42
CA GLU A 107 -7.36 3.36 -7.69
C GLU A 107 -6.19 3.30 -6.70
N PHE A 108 -6.45 2.86 -5.47
CA PHE A 108 -5.47 2.92 -4.40
C PHE A 108 -5.65 1.81 -3.37
N GLU A 109 -4.57 1.58 -2.63
CA GLU A 109 -4.54 0.83 -1.36
C GLU A 109 -4.26 1.80 -0.22
N ILE A 110 -5.00 1.70 0.89
CA ILE A 110 -4.72 2.43 2.12
C ILE A 110 -3.58 1.73 2.87
N LEU A 111 -2.56 2.51 3.24
CA LEU A 111 -1.34 2.04 3.89
C LEU A 111 -1.36 2.19 5.42
N ASN A 112 -2.32 2.95 5.95
CA ASN A 112 -2.55 3.12 7.39
C ASN A 112 -3.92 2.55 7.80
N ASN A 113 -4.33 2.76 9.05
CA ASN A 113 -5.58 2.21 9.58
C ASN A 113 -6.56 3.33 10.01
N PRO A 114 -7.14 4.11 9.07
CA PRO A 114 -8.07 5.17 9.40
C PRO A 114 -9.41 4.61 9.91
N LYS A 115 -10.00 5.24 10.93
CA LYS A 115 -11.30 4.86 11.45
C LYS A 115 -12.42 5.34 10.52
N LEU A 116 -13.13 4.40 9.91
CA LEU A 116 -14.27 4.71 9.06
C LEU A 116 -15.47 5.21 9.89
N LYS A 117 -16.11 6.25 9.38
CA LYS A 117 -17.39 6.80 9.86
C LYS A 117 -18.56 6.40 8.98
N LEU A 118 -18.32 6.28 7.67
CA LEU A 118 -19.23 5.64 6.72
C LEU A 118 -18.54 4.42 6.11
N ASN A 119 -19.28 3.33 5.96
CA ASN A 119 -18.75 2.04 5.52
C ASN A 119 -19.69 1.38 4.50
N GLY A 120 -19.67 1.90 3.27
CA GLY A 120 -20.56 1.43 2.19
C GLY A 120 -21.98 2.02 2.26
N THR A 121 -22.14 3.19 2.90
CA THR A 121 -23.43 3.90 3.00
C THR A 121 -23.88 4.36 1.62
N LYS A 122 -25.18 4.38 1.36
CA LYS A 122 -25.72 4.91 0.10
C LYS A 122 -25.66 6.43 0.10
N VAL A 123 -25.11 6.98 -0.98
CA VAL A 123 -25.02 8.42 -1.20
C VAL A 123 -26.42 8.98 -1.42
N ASP A 124 -26.78 10.00 -0.65
CA ASP A 124 -28.05 10.72 -0.80
C ASP A 124 -28.03 11.65 -2.02
N PRO A 125 -29.21 12.00 -2.58
CA PRO A 125 -29.29 13.02 -3.61
C PRO A 125 -28.72 14.37 -3.12
N LEU A 126 -27.81 14.94 -3.90
CA LEU A 126 -27.17 16.24 -3.61
C LEU A 126 -26.67 16.87 -4.92
N ASN A 127 -26.50 18.19 -4.97
CA ASN A 127 -25.96 18.92 -6.14
C ASN A 127 -26.75 18.65 -7.44
N GLY A 128 -28.07 18.44 -7.33
CA GLY A 128 -28.93 18.08 -8.47
C GLY A 128 -28.71 16.67 -9.01
N GLN A 129 -27.93 15.83 -8.33
CA GLN A 129 -27.65 14.45 -8.70
C GLN A 129 -28.46 13.47 -7.84
N PRO A 130 -28.84 12.30 -8.37
CA PRO A 130 -29.65 11.32 -7.66
C PRO A 130 -28.86 10.48 -6.62
N GLY A 131 -27.54 10.39 -6.73
CA GLY A 131 -26.69 9.59 -5.84
C GLY A 131 -26.89 8.09 -6.01
N LYS A 132 -27.08 7.39 -4.88
CA LYS A 132 -27.27 5.93 -4.75
C LYS A 132 -26.05 5.05 -5.03
N GLY A 133 -24.90 5.64 -5.35
CA GLY A 133 -23.61 4.97 -5.20
C GLY A 133 -23.32 4.63 -3.75
N SER A 134 -22.30 3.82 -3.51
CA SER A 134 -21.85 3.45 -2.17
C SER A 134 -20.63 4.31 -1.80
N GLU A 135 -20.60 4.87 -0.60
CA GLU A 135 -19.48 5.68 -0.12
C GLU A 135 -18.91 5.20 1.21
N PHE A 136 -17.64 5.49 1.39
CA PHE A 136 -16.87 5.31 2.60
C PHE A 136 -16.30 6.68 2.97
N MET A 137 -16.27 6.98 4.26
CA MET A 137 -15.80 8.28 4.74
C MET A 137 -15.05 8.13 6.05
N THR A 138 -13.97 8.88 6.18
CA THR A 138 -13.24 9.08 7.43
C THR A 138 -12.85 10.55 7.58
N THR A 139 -12.56 10.97 8.82
CA THR A 139 -11.91 12.25 9.11
C THR A 139 -10.42 12.09 9.42
N ASP A 140 -9.93 10.86 9.52
CA ASP A 140 -8.53 10.58 9.78
C ASP A 140 -7.72 10.80 8.49
N PRO A 141 -6.43 11.15 8.58
CA PRO A 141 -5.55 11.20 7.42
C PRO A 141 -5.47 9.81 6.74
N VAL A 142 -5.57 9.77 5.42
CA VAL A 142 -5.54 8.53 4.63
C VAL A 142 -4.27 8.49 3.78
N LYS A 143 -3.28 7.71 4.21
CA LYS A 143 -2.05 7.46 3.47
C LYS A 143 -2.28 6.35 2.47
N VAL A 144 -1.87 6.55 1.21
CA VAL A 144 -2.20 5.63 0.12
C VAL A 144 -1.00 5.28 -0.74
N LYS A 145 -1.06 4.09 -1.32
CA LYS A 145 -0.31 3.71 -2.51
C LYS A 145 -1.25 3.77 -3.70
N LEU A 146 -0.88 4.53 -4.74
CA LEU A 146 -1.63 4.55 -5.99
C LEU A 146 -1.35 3.29 -6.78
N ILE A 147 -2.43 2.61 -7.21
CA ILE A 147 -2.37 1.45 -8.09
C ILE A 147 -2.50 1.91 -9.54
N ASN A 148 -3.51 2.73 -9.83
CA ASN A 148 -3.82 3.18 -11.17
C ASN A 148 -4.42 4.59 -11.17
N VAL A 149 -4.13 5.34 -12.23
CA VAL A 149 -4.73 6.66 -12.49
C VAL A 149 -5.19 6.69 -13.93
N GLN A 150 -6.50 6.86 -14.13
CA GLN A 150 -7.12 6.80 -15.43
C GLN A 150 -7.93 8.07 -15.72
N PRO A 151 -7.68 8.78 -16.84
CA PRO A 151 -8.57 9.83 -17.32
C PRO A 151 -9.96 9.27 -17.65
N LEU A 152 -10.99 10.04 -17.35
CA LEU A 152 -12.39 9.67 -17.60
C LEU A 152 -12.93 10.39 -18.84
N LYS A 153 -13.80 9.70 -19.56
CA LYS A 153 -14.63 10.28 -20.62
C LYS A 153 -15.73 11.16 -20.02
#